data_AF-A0A212I5A8-F1
#
_entry.id   AF-A0A212I5A8-F1
#
_cell.length_a   1.000
_cell.length_b   1.000
_cell.length_c   1.000
_cell.angle_alpha   90.00
_cell.angle_beta   90.00
_cell.angle_gamma   90.00
#
_symmetry.space_group_name_H-M   'P 1'
#
loop_
_entity.id
_entity.type
_entity.pdbx_description
1 polymer ?
#
loop_
_entity_poly.entity_id
_entity_poly.type
_entity_poly.pdbx_seq_one_letter_code
_entity_poly.pdbx_strand_id
1 'polypeptide(L)'
;MKTNYCILGNNYHIENVENIYDEISALDFNKTELEEVTRLDEDLFQLALNDGVVVDIGWYPSFEEGGEFIIQMIQNSDWDHPIIKISSGWDKNELIEKLNIVLEQLPFCLKS
;
A
#
# COMPACT_ATOMS: atom_id res chain seq x y z
N MET A 1 14.46 1.31 16.27
CA MET A 1 13.41 1.19 17.32
C MET A 1 12.36 0.26 16.74
N LYS A 2 11.93 -0.76 17.46
CA LYS A 2 10.95 -1.73 16.93
C LYS A 2 9.56 -1.10 16.95
N THR A 3 8.97 -0.89 15.78
CA THR A 3 7.62 -0.31 15.66
C THR A 3 6.72 -1.30 14.95
N ASN A 4 5.52 -1.49 15.50
CA ASN A 4 4.48 -2.30 14.88
C ASN A 4 3.51 -1.36 14.16
N TYR A 5 3.15 -1.71 12.93
CA TYR A 5 2.22 -0.94 12.10
C TYR A 5 0.98 -1.79 11.85
N CYS A 6 -0.20 -1.21 12.03
CA CYS A 6 -1.46 -1.85 11.69
C CYS A 6 -1.90 -1.33 10.32
N ILE A 7 -1.77 -2.15 9.28
CA ILE A 7 -2.09 -1.78 7.90
C ILE A 7 -3.16 -2.73 7.39
N LEU A 8 -4.27 -2.19 6.88
CA LEU A 8 -5.47 -2.94 6.45
C LEU A 8 -6.02 -3.89 7.53
N GLY A 9 -5.75 -3.60 8.81
CA GLY A 9 -6.13 -4.43 9.96
C GLY A 9 -5.15 -5.58 10.29
N ASN A 10 -4.01 -5.67 9.63
CA ASN A 10 -2.95 -6.64 9.92
C ASN A 10 -1.76 -5.97 10.61
N ASN A 11 -1.13 -6.66 11.55
CA ASN A 11 0.06 -6.16 12.23
C ASN A 11 1.32 -6.55 11.45
N TYR A 12 2.16 -5.56 11.16
CA TYR A 12 3.44 -5.70 10.50
C TYR A 12 4.56 -5.21 11.39
N HIS A 13 5.65 -5.97 11.41
CA HIS A 13 6.90 -5.53 11.98
C HIS A 13 7.80 -5.01 10.86
N ILE A 14 7.99 -3.69 10.82
CA ILE A 14 8.79 -3.02 9.79
C ILE A 14 9.85 -2.16 10.47
N GLU A 15 11.11 -2.43 10.17
CA GLU A 15 12.23 -1.65 10.67
C GLU A 15 12.59 -0.50 9.72
N ASN A 16 13.30 0.51 10.24
CA ASN A 16 13.81 1.65 9.47
C ASN A 16 12.75 2.48 8.74
N VAL A 17 11.50 2.50 9.22
CA VAL A 17 10.48 3.41 8.73
C VAL A 17 10.87 4.86 9.03
N GLU A 18 10.91 5.68 7.99
CA GLU A 18 11.08 7.14 8.06
C GLU A 18 9.71 7.82 8.26
N ASN A 19 8.74 7.45 7.42
CA ASN A 19 7.39 8.01 7.46
C ASN A 19 6.36 6.96 7.00
N ILE A 20 5.12 7.11 7.47
CA ILE A 20 3.98 6.34 6.99
C ILE A 20 2.76 7.24 6.84
N TYR A 21 2.05 7.06 5.73
CA TYR A 21 0.74 7.62 5.45
C TYR A 21 -0.20 6.46 5.08
N ASP A 22 -1.39 6.41 5.66
CA ASP A 22 -2.29 5.24 5.59
C ASP A 22 -3.76 5.67 5.68
N GLU A 23 -4.32 6.14 4.57
CA GLU A 23 -5.77 6.34 4.42
C GLU A 23 -6.46 5.06 3.93
N ILE A 24 -5.72 4.16 3.27
CA ILE A 24 -6.26 2.90 2.74
C ILE A 24 -6.83 2.00 3.85
N SER A 25 -6.24 2.02 5.06
CA SER A 25 -6.78 1.31 6.23
C SER A 25 -8.12 1.83 6.73
N ALA A 26 -8.50 3.06 6.37
CA ALA A 26 -9.76 3.67 6.74
C ALA A 26 -10.89 3.43 5.71
N LEU A 27 -10.62 2.74 4.60
CA LEU A 27 -11.65 2.35 3.62
C LEU A 27 -12.59 1.27 4.19
N ASP A 28 -13.87 1.37 3.87
CA ASP A 28 -14.87 0.36 4.27
C ASP A 28 -15.10 -0.68 3.18
N PHE A 29 -14.31 -1.75 3.22
CA PHE A 29 -14.41 -2.88 2.30
C PHE A 29 -15.70 -3.73 2.48
N ASN A 30 -16.60 -3.39 3.40
CA ASN A 30 -17.94 -3.97 3.43
C ASN A 30 -18.90 -3.27 2.46
N LYS A 31 -18.51 -2.10 1.95
CA LYS A 31 -19.24 -1.38 0.91
C LYS A 31 -18.73 -1.76 -0.47
N THR A 32 -19.53 -1.43 -1.47
CA THR A 32 -19.10 -1.50 -2.86
C THR A 32 -18.06 -0.43 -3.16
N GLU A 33 -17.25 -0.68 -4.18
CA GLU A 33 -16.27 0.26 -4.72
C GLU A 33 -16.92 1.63 -5.03
N LEU A 34 -18.09 1.62 -5.67
CA LEU A 34 -18.85 2.83 -6.01
C LEU A 34 -19.22 3.69 -4.79
N GLU A 35 -19.46 3.07 -3.63
CA GLU A 35 -19.79 3.81 -2.40
C GLU A 35 -18.57 4.47 -1.75
N GLU A 36 -17.36 3.97 -2.00
CA GLU A 36 -16.11 4.53 -1.48
C GLU A 36 -15.32 5.33 -2.55
N VAL A 37 -15.74 5.30 -3.82
CA VAL A 37 -15.00 5.86 -4.99
C VAL A 37 -14.51 7.30 -4.80
N THR A 38 -15.26 8.13 -4.07
CA THR A 38 -14.89 9.53 -3.77
C THR A 38 -13.64 9.68 -2.89
N ARG A 39 -13.18 8.59 -2.28
CA ARG A 39 -11.96 8.51 -1.47
C ARG A 39 -10.83 7.81 -2.20
N LEU A 40 -11.07 7.24 -3.39
CA LEU A 40 -10.12 6.42 -4.12
C LEU A 40 -9.28 7.27 -5.06
N ASP A 41 -8.28 7.94 -4.52
CA ASP A 41 -7.33 8.74 -5.29
C ASP A 41 -5.98 8.03 -5.48
N GLU A 42 -5.02 8.75 -6.05
CA GLU A 42 -3.68 8.25 -6.36
C GLU A 42 -2.81 8.09 -5.09
N ASP A 43 -3.20 8.66 -3.96
CA ASP A 43 -2.42 8.79 -2.74
C ASP A 43 -3.18 8.18 -1.55
N LEU A 44 -3.24 6.84 -1.48
CA LEU A 44 -3.97 6.12 -0.42
C LEU A 44 -3.05 5.59 0.68
N PHE A 45 -1.81 5.25 0.34
CA PHE A 45 -0.84 4.70 1.28
C PHE A 45 0.59 4.98 0.81
N GLN A 46 1.45 5.37 1.74
CA GLN A 46 2.88 5.47 1.49
C GLN A 46 3.67 5.07 2.74
N LEU A 47 4.55 4.08 2.59
CA LEU A 47 5.54 3.66 3.59
C LEU A 47 6.94 4.02 3.07
N ALA A 48 7.57 5.02 3.67
CA ALA A 48 8.93 5.43 3.34
C ALA A 48 9.93 4.87 4.36
N LEU A 49 11.02 4.28 3.87
CA LEU A 49 12.13 3.77 4.67
C LEU A 49 13.36 4.70 4.56
N ASN A 50 14.18 4.72 5.61
CA ASN A 50 15.37 5.58 5.70
C ASN A 50 16.46 5.28 4.66
N ASP A 51 16.37 4.17 3.93
CA ASP A 51 17.29 3.78 2.85
C ASP A 51 16.79 4.18 1.45
N GLY A 52 15.71 4.97 1.38
CA GLY A 52 15.16 5.50 0.14
C GLY A 52 14.20 4.53 -0.58
N VAL A 53 13.85 3.40 0.04
CA VAL A 53 12.75 2.55 -0.42
C VAL A 53 11.41 3.18 -0.02
N VAL A 54 10.47 3.21 -0.96
CA VAL A 54 9.08 3.62 -0.75
C VAL A 54 8.16 2.52 -1.23
N VAL A 55 7.20 2.11 -0.40
CA VAL A 55 6.05 1.31 -0.83
C VAL A 55 4.84 2.23 -0.91
N ASP A 56 4.23 2.31 -2.08
CA ASP A 56 3.15 3.24 -2.42
C ASP A 56 1.92 2.47 -2.91
N ILE A 57 0.72 2.94 -2.56
CA ILE A 57 -0.55 2.41 -3.08
C ILE A 57 -1.47 3.57 -3.43
N GLY A 58 -1.95 3.55 -4.67
CA GLY A 58 -2.99 4.45 -5.17
C GLY A 58 -4.04 3.70 -5.98
N TRP A 59 -5.18 4.35 -6.24
CA TRP A 59 -6.25 3.84 -7.08
C TRP A 59 -6.23 4.54 -8.45
N TYR A 60 -6.31 3.73 -9.52
CA TYR A 60 -6.20 4.24 -10.90
C TYR A 60 -7.27 3.62 -11.82
N PRO A 61 -7.98 4.43 -12.62
CA PRO A 61 -8.01 5.90 -12.60
C PRO A 61 -8.60 6.45 -11.30
N SER A 62 -8.09 7.59 -10.83
CA SER A 62 -8.54 8.18 -9.58
C SER A 62 -10.00 8.63 -9.63
N PHE A 63 -10.72 8.38 -8.54
CA PHE A 63 -12.15 8.67 -8.36
C PHE A 63 -13.07 8.02 -9.40
N GLU A 64 -12.62 6.96 -10.07
CA GLU A 64 -13.40 6.22 -11.07
C GLU A 64 -13.73 4.80 -10.61
N GLU A 65 -14.96 4.37 -10.94
CA GLU A 65 -15.36 2.96 -10.81
C GLU A 65 -14.69 2.11 -11.90
N GLY A 66 -14.36 0.86 -11.60
CA GLY A 66 -13.62 -0.06 -12.46
C GLY A 66 -12.12 0.19 -12.48
N GLY A 67 -11.60 0.98 -11.52
CA GLY A 67 -10.16 1.13 -11.32
C GLY A 67 -9.52 -0.06 -10.62
N GLU A 68 -8.23 0.09 -10.30
CA GLU A 68 -7.46 -0.89 -9.55
C GLU A 68 -6.50 -0.20 -8.58
N PHE A 69 -6.22 -0.86 -7.46
CA PHE A 69 -5.10 -0.46 -6.61
C PHE A 69 -3.81 -0.81 -7.34
N ILE A 70 -2.91 0.16 -7.47
CA ILE A 70 -1.56 -0.02 -7.97
C ILE A 70 -0.62 0.04 -6.78
N ILE A 71 0.05 -1.08 -6.49
CA ILE A 71 1.03 -1.20 -5.41
C ILE A 71 2.42 -1.15 -6.02
N GLN A 72 3.25 -0.22 -5.55
CA GLN A 72 4.57 0.04 -6.11
C GLN A 72 5.64 -0.05 -5.02
N MET A 73 6.79 -0.63 -5.34
CA MET A 73 8.02 -0.46 -4.58
C MET A 73 8.98 0.38 -5.41
N ILE A 74 9.36 1.54 -4.89
CA ILE A 74 10.20 2.54 -5.54
C ILE A 74 11.50 2.69 -4.76
N GLN A 75 12.60 2.91 -5.46
CA GLN A 75 13.88 3.18 -4.85
C GLN A 75 14.37 4.55 -5.29
N ASN A 76 14.87 5.35 -4.34
CA ASN A 76 15.49 6.66 -4.60
C ASN A 76 14.60 7.61 -5.40
N SER A 77 13.28 7.54 -5.20
CA SER A 77 12.28 8.36 -5.92
C SER A 77 12.23 8.14 -7.44
N ASP A 78 12.67 7.00 -7.97
CA ASP A 78 12.52 6.64 -9.38
C ASP A 78 11.10 6.08 -9.66
N TRP A 79 10.12 6.98 -9.67
CA TRP A 79 8.70 6.65 -9.89
C TRP A 79 8.41 6.09 -11.29
N ASP A 80 9.26 6.42 -12.27
CA ASP A 80 9.13 5.92 -13.64
C ASP A 80 9.55 4.45 -13.76
N HIS A 81 10.43 3.97 -12.86
CA HIS A 81 10.97 2.61 -12.87
C HIS A 81 10.85 1.94 -11.48
N PRO A 82 9.63 1.63 -11.02
CA PRO A 82 9.45 0.92 -9.77
C PRO A 82 10.10 -0.46 -9.84
N ILE A 83 10.74 -0.88 -8.74
CA ILE A 83 11.31 -2.23 -8.58
C ILE A 83 10.21 -3.28 -8.73
N ILE A 84 9.03 -2.99 -8.18
CA ILE A 84 7.85 -3.84 -8.23
C ILE A 84 6.65 -2.96 -8.54
N LYS A 85 5.81 -3.42 -9.46
CA LYS A 85 4.50 -2.83 -9.73
C LYS A 85 3.49 -3.95 -9.95
N ILE A 86 2.50 -4.04 -9.08
CA ILE A 86 1.43 -5.03 -9.16
C ILE A 86 0.09 -4.36 -8.92
N SER A 87 -0.99 -4.94 -9.45
CA SER A 87 -2.34 -4.46 -9.20
C SER A 87 -3.20 -5.42 -8.39
N SER A 88 -4.24 -4.85 -7.78
CA SER A 88 -5.30 -5.54 -7.05
C SER A 88 -6.64 -4.88 -7.35
N GLY A 89 -7.71 -5.67 -7.47
CA GLY A 89 -9.07 -5.13 -7.48
C GLY A 89 -9.54 -4.67 -6.09
N TRP A 90 -10.83 -4.36 -5.97
CA TRP A 90 -11.49 -3.91 -4.72
C TRP A 90 -11.52 -4.96 -3.59
N ASP A 91 -11.14 -6.21 -3.84
CA ASP A 91 -11.15 -7.24 -2.79
C ASP A 91 -10.06 -7.00 -1.73
N LYS A 92 -10.49 -6.83 -0.47
CA LYS A 92 -9.57 -6.55 0.64
C LYS A 92 -8.51 -7.65 0.84
N ASN A 93 -8.89 -8.92 0.67
CA ASN A 93 -7.98 -10.02 0.91
C ASN A 93 -6.94 -10.13 -0.20
N GLU A 94 -7.35 -9.92 -1.45
CA GLU A 94 -6.44 -9.79 -2.59
C GLU A 94 -5.47 -8.63 -2.36
N LEU A 95 -5.96 -7.45 -1.97
CA LEU A 95 -5.12 -6.29 -1.69
C LEU A 95 -4.07 -6.58 -0.60
N ILE A 96 -4.48 -7.23 0.50
CA ILE A 96 -3.58 -7.66 1.57
C ILE A 96 -2.56 -8.68 1.06
N GLU A 97 -2.97 -9.65 0.25
CA GLU A 97 -2.07 -10.66 -0.34
C GLU A 97 -1.00 -9.98 -1.21
N LYS A 98 -1.42 -9.08 -2.10
CA LYS A 98 -0.52 -8.32 -2.98
C LYS A 98 0.42 -7.42 -2.18
N LEU A 99 -0.08 -6.72 -1.16
CA LEU A 99 0.77 -5.93 -0.26
C LEU A 99 1.80 -6.81 0.43
N ASN A 100 1.44 -8.01 0.90
CA ASN A 100 2.40 -8.92 1.54
C ASN A 100 3.52 -9.33 0.56
N ILE A 101 3.20 -9.63 -0.70
CA ILE A 101 4.21 -9.97 -1.72
C ILE A 101 5.25 -8.85 -1.85
N VAL A 102 4.82 -7.59 -1.84
CA VAL A 102 5.70 -6.42 -1.92
C VAL A 102 6.51 -6.24 -0.63
N LEU A 103 5.85 -6.31 0.53
CA LEU A 103 6.52 -6.16 1.83
C LEU A 103 7.53 -7.27 2.11
N GLU A 104 7.31 -8.49 1.62
CA GLU A 104 8.25 -9.62 1.72
C GLU A 104 9.56 -9.38 0.96
N GLN A 105 9.60 -8.41 0.02
CA GLN A 105 10.85 -8.01 -0.62
C GLN A 105 11.68 -7.05 0.25
N LEU A 106 11.11 -6.52 1.33
CA LEU A 106 11.86 -5.70 2.28
C LEU A 106 12.80 -6.59 3.11
N PRO A 107 14.08 -6.24 3.23
CA PRO A 107 15.06 -7.05 3.96
C PRO A 107 14.75 -7.22 5.47
N PHE A 108 13.81 -6.47 6.02
CA PHE A 108 13.50 -6.43 7.45
C PHE A 108 12.01 -6.59 7.80
N CYS A 109 11.16 -7.00 6.85
CA CYS A 109 9.74 -7.22 7.15
C CYS A 109 9.51 -8.65 7.66
N LEU A 110 8.97 -8.79 8.87
CA LEU A 110 8.51 -10.07 9.42
C LEU A 110 7.04 -9.95 9.83
N LYS A 111 6.21 -10.89 9.36
CA LYS A 111 4.82 -11.00 9.78
C LYS A 111 4.78 -11.66 11.18
N SER A 112 4.09 -11.04 12.14
CA SER A 112 3.93 -11.56 13.50
C SER A 112 2.78 -12.57 13.61
#